data_AF-A6F3Q5-F1
#
_entry.id   AF-A6F3Q5-F1
#
_cell.length_a   1.000
_cell.length_b   1.000
_cell.length_c   1.000
_cell.angle_alpha   90.00
_cell.angle_beta   90.00
_cell.angle_gamma   90.00
#
_symmetry.space_group_name_H-M   'P 1'
#
loop_
_entity.id
_entity.type
_entity.pdbx_description
1 polymer ?
#
loop_
_entity_poly.entity_id
_entity_poly.type
_entity_poly.pdbx_seq_one_letter_code
_entity_poly.pdbx_strand_id
1 'polypeptide(L)'
;MKLRTLLIMALLMSLFSAAHAAPDWHGKGEHWTPPGLDKWHDKWPDLKDRHHRGKREVHLGPRPFWLVDDMDEGRLKDRLQSCRADKIRPTDFSIGHRGAPLQFPEHTLESYVAAARMGAGILECDVAFTKDRELVCRHAQNDLHTTTNIVTIPELNAKCTQPFVPADPDSGTEAQAECRTSDITLEEFKSLEGKMDAFNPMATTPEEYLEGTADWRTELYSSRGTLLTHKESIELFKRLGVKFTPELKTPVVEMPYEGDYSQEDYARQMIQDYVEAGVNPRDVWPQSFLLDDVLFWINETPRFGRQAVFLDQEPLTPENSSLAWMEGLSAQGVNILAPALWKMLTLDSHQQIVPSEYAENARAAGLDMIAWTVERSGPLANGGGWYHQTITDAINNDGDVFNVIDVLARDVGVIGVFSDWPATTTFYANCMGYAGRGH
;
A
#
# COMPACT_ATOMS: atom_id res chain seq x y z
N MET A 1 51.46 -35.35 59.02
CA MET A 1 52.30 -34.34 59.72
C MET A 1 52.65 -33.25 58.72
N LYS A 2 52.20 -32.03 58.99
CA LYS A 2 52.76 -30.71 58.61
C LYS A 2 52.84 -30.38 57.09
N LEU A 3 51.94 -29.52 56.60
CA LEU A 3 52.06 -28.04 56.50
C LEU A 3 53.20 -27.59 55.56
N ARG A 4 52.84 -26.89 54.47
CA ARG A 4 53.20 -25.46 54.30
C ARG A 4 52.45 -24.79 53.14
N THR A 5 51.80 -23.70 53.53
CA THR A 5 51.01 -22.70 52.82
C THR A 5 51.90 -21.63 52.16
N LEU A 6 51.44 -21.02 51.05
CA LEU A 6 51.59 -19.59 50.62
C LEU A 6 51.01 -19.48 49.19
N LEU A 7 49.76 -19.05 48.91
CA LEU A 7 49.13 -17.71 48.96
C LEU A 7 49.83 -16.65 48.11
N ILE A 8 49.22 -16.22 46.99
CA ILE A 8 48.74 -14.83 46.71
C ILE A 8 48.24 -14.65 45.25
N MET A 9 46.98 -14.17 45.14
CA MET A 9 46.28 -13.32 44.14
C MET A 9 46.40 -13.58 42.62
N ALA A 10 45.26 -13.81 41.96
CA ALA A 10 44.46 -12.73 41.37
C ALA A 10 43.09 -13.22 40.87
N LEU A 11 42.10 -12.35 41.10
CA LEU A 11 40.68 -12.41 40.73
C LEU A 11 40.50 -12.21 39.21
N LEU A 12 39.47 -12.86 38.64
CA LEU A 12 38.46 -12.32 37.70
C LEU A 12 38.14 -13.15 36.44
N MET A 13 36.83 -13.41 36.31
CA MET A 13 36.02 -13.55 35.10
C MET A 13 36.15 -14.82 34.24
N SER A 14 35.19 -15.73 34.41
CA SER A 14 34.15 -15.99 33.39
C SER A 14 33.16 -17.05 33.89
N LEU A 15 31.96 -16.59 34.20
CA LEU A 15 30.77 -17.41 34.44
C LEU A 15 30.18 -17.83 33.09
N PHE A 16 29.90 -19.14 32.97
CA PHE A 16 28.84 -19.78 32.20
C PHE A 16 28.28 -19.05 30.97
N SER A 17 28.71 -19.46 29.78
CA SER A 17 27.85 -19.43 28.59
C SER A 17 27.00 -20.70 28.56
N ALA A 18 25.71 -20.57 28.90
CA ALA A 18 24.69 -21.52 28.49
C ALA A 18 24.26 -21.13 27.07
N ALA A 19 24.82 -21.82 26.07
CA ALA A 19 24.36 -21.71 24.70
C ALA A 19 22.91 -22.23 24.61
N HIS A 20 21.97 -21.33 24.33
CA HIS A 20 20.63 -21.72 23.89
C HIS A 20 20.75 -22.22 22.46
N ALA A 21 20.55 -23.52 22.28
CA ALA A 21 20.44 -24.13 20.96
C ALA A 21 19.19 -23.59 20.26
N ALA A 22 19.39 -22.94 19.11
CA ALA A 22 18.31 -22.61 18.19
C ALA A 22 17.67 -23.93 17.68
N PRO A 23 16.35 -23.98 17.42
CA PRO A 23 15.72 -25.16 16.86
C PRO A 23 16.25 -25.42 15.44
N ASP A 24 16.58 -26.68 15.18
CA ASP A 24 17.06 -27.20 13.90
C ASP A 24 15.88 -27.28 12.91
N TRP A 25 15.71 -26.25 12.06
CA TRP A 25 14.65 -26.14 11.05
C TRP A 25 14.97 -26.89 9.76
N HIS A 26 15.39 -28.15 9.87
CA HIS A 26 15.54 -29.07 8.74
C HIS A 26 14.47 -30.18 8.76
N GLY A 27 13.20 -29.76 8.72
CA GLY A 27 12.06 -30.60 8.37
C GLY A 27 11.85 -30.59 6.86
N LYS A 28 11.90 -31.76 6.22
CA LYS A 28 11.66 -31.94 4.78
C LYS A 28 10.23 -31.56 4.39
N GLY A 29 10.09 -30.54 3.54
CA GLY A 29 9.22 -30.54 2.35
C GLY A 29 7.77 -31.02 2.47
N GLU A 30 7.04 -30.67 3.52
CA GLU A 30 5.57 -30.64 3.43
C GLU A 30 5.15 -29.27 2.89
N HIS A 31 4.43 -29.27 1.77
CA HIS A 31 3.85 -28.07 1.17
C HIS A 31 2.82 -27.49 2.14
N TRP A 32 3.24 -26.61 3.05
CA TRP A 32 2.31 -25.79 3.81
C TRP A 32 1.59 -24.87 2.83
N THR A 33 0.29 -25.10 2.69
CA THR A 33 -0.62 -24.25 1.91
C THR A 33 -1.43 -23.48 2.95
N PRO A 34 -1.42 -22.14 2.95
CA PRO A 34 -2.22 -21.38 3.90
C PRO A 34 -3.70 -21.81 3.83
N PRO A 35 -4.39 -21.94 4.98
CA PRO A 35 -5.81 -22.21 5.00
C PRO A 35 -6.56 -21.21 4.13
N GLY A 36 -7.35 -21.67 3.15
CA GLY A 36 -8.13 -20.80 2.26
C GLY A 36 -7.62 -20.70 0.82
N LEU A 37 -6.34 -21.04 0.57
CA LEU A 37 -5.81 -21.00 -0.80
C LEU A 37 -6.52 -21.99 -1.73
N ASP A 38 -6.81 -23.20 -1.25
CA ASP A 38 -7.53 -24.22 -2.02
C ASP A 38 -8.98 -23.78 -2.34
N LYS A 39 -9.59 -22.95 -1.47
CA LYS A 39 -10.94 -22.41 -1.69
C LYS A 39 -10.98 -21.42 -2.86
N TRP A 40 -9.85 -20.80 -3.21
CA TRP A 40 -9.80 -19.84 -4.32
C TRP A 40 -9.63 -20.51 -5.68
N HIS A 41 -9.04 -21.70 -5.73
CA HIS A 41 -8.81 -22.42 -6.99
C HIS A 41 -10.15 -22.69 -7.67
N ASP A 42 -11.18 -23.06 -6.91
CA ASP A 42 -12.51 -23.32 -7.48
C ASP A 42 -13.27 -22.07 -7.90
N LYS A 43 -12.97 -20.90 -7.30
CA LYS A 43 -13.58 -19.62 -7.67
C LYS A 43 -12.89 -18.94 -8.86
N TRP A 44 -11.60 -19.22 -9.07
CA TRP A 44 -10.78 -18.58 -10.11
C TRP A 44 -9.90 -19.61 -10.82
N PRO A 45 -10.41 -20.27 -11.89
CA PRO A 45 -9.66 -21.27 -12.65
C PRO A 45 -8.31 -20.76 -13.18
N ASP A 46 -8.22 -19.46 -13.48
CA ASP A 46 -6.99 -18.79 -13.92
C ASP A 46 -5.86 -18.86 -12.87
N LEU A 47 -6.19 -19.02 -11.58
CA LEU A 47 -5.21 -19.21 -10.50
C LEU A 47 -4.72 -20.67 -10.37
N LYS A 48 -5.31 -21.62 -11.12
CA LYS A 48 -4.93 -23.05 -11.11
C LYS A 48 -3.63 -23.30 -11.90
N ASP A 49 -3.33 -22.50 -12.92
CA ASP A 49 -2.23 -22.80 -13.83
C ASP A 49 -0.91 -22.15 -13.40
N ARG A 50 -0.10 -22.88 -12.60
CA ARG A 50 1.24 -22.46 -12.16
C ARG A 50 2.23 -22.30 -13.33
N HIS A 51 1.90 -22.81 -14.52
CA HIS A 51 2.82 -22.90 -15.66
C HIS A 51 2.67 -21.81 -16.71
N HIS A 52 1.72 -20.89 -16.56
CA HIS A 52 1.61 -19.71 -17.43
C HIS A 52 2.32 -18.50 -16.85
N ARG A 53 3.66 -18.60 -16.72
CA ARG A 53 4.54 -17.42 -16.82
C ARG A 53 4.49 -16.79 -18.24
N GLY A 54 3.71 -17.36 -19.16
CA GLY A 54 3.43 -16.85 -20.49
C GLY A 54 2.34 -15.79 -20.47
N LYS A 55 2.74 -14.53 -20.66
CA LYS A 55 1.93 -13.34 -20.98
C LYS A 55 0.53 -13.31 -20.34
N ARG A 56 0.46 -12.82 -19.10
CA ARG A 56 -0.80 -12.34 -18.51
C ARG A 56 -1.46 -11.36 -19.49
N GLU A 57 -2.68 -11.68 -19.93
CA GLU A 57 -3.47 -10.79 -20.77
C GLU A 57 -3.87 -9.56 -19.94
N VAL A 58 -3.62 -8.37 -20.49
CA VAL A 58 -3.97 -7.11 -19.83
C VAL A 58 -5.29 -6.58 -20.37
N HIS A 59 -6.20 -6.29 -19.46
CA HIS A 59 -7.54 -5.80 -19.74
C HIS A 59 -7.63 -4.34 -19.29
N LEU A 60 -7.43 -3.41 -20.21
CA LEU A 60 -7.44 -1.98 -19.89
C LEU A 60 -8.83 -1.43 -19.57
N GLY A 61 -9.89 -2.08 -20.08
CA GLY A 61 -11.24 -1.50 -20.06
C GLY A 61 -11.31 -0.18 -20.86
N PRO A 62 -12.42 0.57 -20.74
CA PRO A 62 -12.64 1.79 -21.51
C PRO A 62 -11.93 3.03 -20.94
N ARG A 63 -11.63 3.04 -19.63
CA ARG A 63 -11.20 4.25 -18.90
C ARG A 63 -9.97 4.94 -19.52
N PRO A 64 -8.86 4.26 -19.86
CA PRO A 64 -7.72 4.95 -20.46
C PRO A 64 -8.05 5.64 -21.80
N PHE A 65 -8.91 5.04 -22.62
CA PHE A 65 -9.31 5.63 -23.90
C PHE A 65 -10.25 6.83 -23.71
N TRP A 66 -11.21 6.70 -22.80
CA TRP A 66 -12.10 7.80 -22.44
C TRP A 66 -11.32 9.01 -21.91
N LEU A 67 -10.30 8.77 -21.07
CA LEU A 67 -9.39 9.79 -20.58
C LEU A 67 -8.62 10.47 -21.71
N VAL A 68 -8.07 9.70 -22.65
CA VAL A 68 -7.37 10.26 -23.83
C VAL A 68 -8.29 11.12 -24.69
N ASP A 69 -9.53 10.71 -24.88
CA ASP A 69 -10.51 11.47 -25.66
C ASP A 69 -10.88 12.81 -24.98
N ASP A 70 -10.93 12.80 -23.64
CA ASP A 70 -11.24 13.96 -22.78
C ASP A 70 -10.08 14.97 -22.65
N MET A 71 -8.83 14.56 -22.94
CA MET A 71 -7.66 15.45 -22.90
C MET A 71 -7.79 16.65 -23.84
N ASP A 72 -7.19 17.77 -23.44
CA ASP A 72 -6.89 18.88 -24.34
C ASP A 72 -5.99 18.45 -25.51
N GLU A 73 -6.15 19.11 -26.66
CA GLU A 73 -5.35 18.83 -27.86
C GLU A 73 -3.86 19.13 -27.62
N GLY A 74 -2.99 18.17 -27.96
CA GLY A 74 -1.57 18.32 -27.75
C GLY A 74 -0.76 17.08 -28.11
N ARG A 75 0.58 17.22 -28.05
CA ARG A 75 1.51 16.16 -28.44
C ARG A 75 1.36 14.88 -27.61
N LEU A 76 1.01 15.01 -26.33
CA LEU A 76 0.78 13.85 -25.47
C LEU A 76 -0.47 13.10 -25.90
N LYS A 77 -1.59 13.80 -26.14
CA LYS A 77 -2.82 13.23 -26.67
C LYS A 77 -2.57 12.51 -28.00
N ASP A 78 -1.93 13.18 -28.97
CA ASP A 78 -1.56 12.58 -30.27
C ASP A 78 -0.78 11.27 -30.09
N ARG A 79 0.18 11.27 -29.16
CA ARG A 79 1.03 10.12 -28.86
C ARG A 79 0.22 8.98 -28.25
N LEU A 80 -0.63 9.26 -27.27
CA LEU A 80 -1.47 8.27 -26.60
C LEU A 80 -2.53 7.70 -27.56
N GLN A 81 -3.14 8.52 -28.42
CA GLN A 81 -4.07 8.08 -29.47
C GLN A 81 -3.38 7.17 -30.51
N SER A 82 -2.10 7.43 -30.82
CA SER A 82 -1.32 6.59 -31.73
C SER A 82 -0.89 5.24 -31.13
N CYS A 83 -1.15 5.03 -29.84
CA CYS A 83 -0.66 3.88 -29.11
C CYS A 83 -1.32 2.57 -29.55
N ARG A 84 -0.49 1.54 -29.69
CA ARG A 84 -0.91 0.18 -29.99
C ARG A 84 -1.44 -0.52 -28.74
N ALA A 85 -2.68 -0.22 -28.39
CA ALA A 85 -3.35 -0.83 -27.23
C ALA A 85 -3.61 -2.34 -27.37
N ASP A 86 -3.33 -2.94 -28.54
CA ASP A 86 -3.42 -4.38 -28.80
C ASP A 86 -2.22 -5.19 -28.24
N LYS A 87 -1.18 -4.52 -27.72
CA LYS A 87 0.07 -5.16 -27.25
C LYS A 87 0.51 -4.72 -25.85
N ILE A 88 -0.46 -4.41 -25.00
CA ILE A 88 -0.20 -3.99 -23.63
C ILE A 88 0.32 -5.18 -22.81
N ARG A 89 1.30 -4.92 -21.95
CA ARG A 89 1.84 -5.90 -21.00
C ARG A 89 1.85 -5.34 -19.58
N PRO A 90 1.90 -6.20 -18.55
CA PRO A 90 2.14 -5.77 -17.19
C PRO A 90 3.40 -4.92 -17.04
N THR A 91 3.40 -4.01 -16.08
CA THR A 91 4.51 -3.08 -15.86
C THR A 91 4.65 -2.70 -14.39
N ASP A 92 5.87 -2.74 -13.86
CA ASP A 92 6.18 -2.34 -12.49
C ASP A 92 5.95 -0.84 -12.24
N PHE A 93 5.98 -0.02 -13.31
CA PHE A 93 5.58 1.39 -13.23
C PHE A 93 4.14 1.59 -12.73
N SER A 94 3.25 0.62 -12.97
CA SER A 94 1.86 0.65 -12.51
C SER A 94 1.76 -0.10 -11.18
N ILE A 95 1.42 0.63 -10.12
CA ILE A 95 1.24 0.10 -8.78
C ILE A 95 -0.25 0.16 -8.45
N GLY A 96 -0.84 -0.99 -8.12
CA GLY A 96 -2.24 -1.06 -7.69
C GLY A 96 -2.37 -0.63 -6.23
N HIS A 97 -2.81 0.61 -6.01
CA HIS A 97 -3.08 1.16 -4.68
C HIS A 97 -4.28 0.43 -4.09
N ARG A 98 -4.02 -0.39 -3.07
CA ARG A 98 -5.02 -1.28 -2.43
C ARG A 98 -5.79 -2.18 -3.40
N GLY A 99 -5.19 -2.47 -4.57
CA GLY A 99 -5.85 -3.10 -5.70
C GLY A 99 -6.40 -2.09 -6.72
N ALA A 100 -7.71 -2.14 -6.99
CA ALA A 100 -8.45 -1.29 -7.93
C ALA A 100 -9.69 -0.64 -7.26
N PRO A 101 -9.49 0.20 -6.22
CA PRO A 101 -10.52 0.66 -5.30
C PRO A 101 -11.54 1.65 -5.86
N LEU A 102 -11.41 2.11 -7.11
CA LEU A 102 -12.52 2.82 -7.78
C LEU A 102 -13.68 1.89 -8.15
N GLN A 103 -13.43 0.58 -8.24
CA GLN A 103 -14.41 -0.39 -8.71
C GLN A 103 -14.69 -1.52 -7.72
N PHE A 104 -13.73 -1.85 -6.86
CA PHE A 104 -13.79 -2.99 -5.95
C PHE A 104 -13.46 -2.55 -4.52
N PRO A 105 -14.04 -3.18 -3.47
CA PRO A 105 -13.64 -2.92 -2.10
C PRO A 105 -12.12 -3.03 -1.89
N GLU A 106 -11.50 -2.03 -1.30
CA GLU A 106 -10.04 -1.97 -1.12
C GLU A 106 -9.48 -3.13 -0.29
N HIS A 107 -8.25 -3.56 -0.61
CA HIS A 107 -7.54 -4.68 0.03
C HIS A 107 -8.27 -6.04 0.03
N THR A 108 -9.23 -6.23 -0.89
CA THR A 108 -9.89 -7.52 -1.10
C THR A 108 -9.22 -8.33 -2.20
N LEU A 109 -9.41 -9.65 -2.17
CA LEU A 109 -8.96 -10.54 -3.25
C LEU A 109 -9.43 -10.06 -4.61
N GLU A 110 -10.70 -9.68 -4.71
CA GLU A 110 -11.33 -9.21 -5.94
C GLU A 110 -10.63 -7.95 -6.48
N SER A 111 -10.34 -6.99 -5.60
CA SER A 111 -9.63 -5.75 -5.94
C SER A 111 -8.20 -6.02 -6.44
N TYR A 112 -7.46 -6.92 -5.79
CA TYR A 112 -6.11 -7.29 -6.23
C TYR A 112 -6.09 -8.02 -7.57
N VAL A 113 -7.02 -8.95 -7.78
CA VAL A 113 -7.15 -9.67 -9.06
C VAL A 113 -7.49 -8.69 -10.19
N ALA A 114 -8.38 -7.73 -9.92
CA ALA A 114 -8.72 -6.69 -10.89
C ALA A 114 -7.51 -5.82 -11.26
N ALA A 115 -6.76 -5.33 -10.26
CA ALA A 115 -5.56 -4.54 -10.49
C ALA A 115 -4.48 -5.27 -11.31
N ALA A 116 -4.23 -6.56 -10.99
CA ALA A 116 -3.32 -7.37 -11.78
C ALA A 116 -3.82 -7.54 -13.23
N ARG A 117 -5.12 -7.79 -13.44
CA ARG A 117 -5.71 -7.86 -14.79
C ARG A 117 -5.62 -6.54 -15.55
N MET A 118 -5.69 -5.41 -14.85
CA MET A 118 -5.48 -4.09 -15.42
C MET A 118 -4.01 -3.79 -15.79
N GLY A 119 -3.08 -4.65 -15.38
CA GLY A 119 -1.67 -4.58 -15.78
C GLY A 119 -0.70 -4.07 -14.71
N ALA A 120 -1.16 -3.85 -13.48
CA ALA A 120 -0.30 -3.52 -12.35
C ALA A 120 0.81 -4.58 -12.19
N GLY A 121 2.06 -4.14 -12.21
CA GLY A 121 3.23 -5.00 -11.96
C GLY A 121 3.53 -5.17 -10.49
N ILE A 122 3.09 -4.21 -9.66
CA ILE A 122 3.23 -4.20 -8.21
C ILE A 122 1.85 -4.01 -7.58
N LEU A 123 1.56 -4.72 -6.49
CA LEU A 123 0.35 -4.51 -5.68
C LEU A 123 0.72 -4.17 -4.24
N GLU A 124 -0.08 -3.29 -3.66
CA GLU A 124 0.06 -2.82 -2.28
C GLU A 124 -0.77 -3.65 -1.31
N CYS A 125 -0.22 -3.93 -0.14
CA CYS A 125 -1.00 -4.34 1.02
C CYS A 125 -0.64 -3.41 2.18
N ASP A 126 -1.60 -2.63 2.65
CA ASP A 126 -1.46 -1.86 3.88
C ASP A 126 -1.59 -2.85 5.03
N VAL A 127 -0.55 -2.96 5.83
CA VAL A 127 -0.45 -3.95 6.89
C VAL A 127 -0.94 -3.32 8.18
N ALA A 128 -1.89 -4.01 8.81
CA ALA A 128 -2.32 -3.80 10.20
C ALA A 128 -2.27 -5.14 10.94
N PHE A 129 -2.36 -5.12 12.27
CA PHE A 129 -2.42 -6.34 13.08
C PHE A 129 -3.76 -6.50 13.82
N THR A 130 -4.18 -7.75 14.00
CA THR A 130 -5.36 -8.14 14.78
C THR A 130 -5.06 -8.24 16.28
N LYS A 131 -6.07 -8.47 17.12
CA LYS A 131 -5.91 -8.64 18.57
C LYS A 131 -4.90 -9.73 18.94
N ASP A 132 -4.92 -10.82 18.19
CA ASP A 132 -4.00 -11.97 18.31
C ASP A 132 -2.70 -11.78 17.50
N ARG A 133 -2.40 -10.54 17.07
CA ARG A 133 -1.15 -10.11 16.42
C ARG A 133 -0.86 -10.79 15.07
N GLU A 134 -1.91 -11.21 14.38
CA GLU A 134 -1.82 -11.68 13.00
C GLU A 134 -1.90 -10.48 12.03
N LEU A 135 -1.14 -10.54 10.95
CA LEU A 135 -1.06 -9.45 9.98
C LEU A 135 -2.15 -9.56 8.92
N VAL A 136 -2.83 -8.44 8.65
CA VAL A 136 -3.95 -8.34 7.70
C VAL A 136 -3.78 -7.15 6.76
N CYS A 137 -4.34 -7.26 5.55
CA CYS A 137 -4.36 -6.14 4.61
C CYS A 137 -5.55 -5.22 4.90
N ARG A 138 -5.29 -4.04 5.48
CA ARG A 138 -6.24 -2.96 5.78
C ARG A 138 -5.52 -1.62 5.79
N HIS A 139 -6.17 -0.59 5.24
CA HIS A 139 -5.58 0.73 5.11
C HIS A 139 -5.23 1.40 6.44
N ALA A 140 -6.02 1.18 7.47
CA ALA A 140 -5.72 1.67 8.81
C ALA A 140 -6.21 0.69 9.87
N GLN A 141 -5.58 0.73 11.04
CA GLN A 141 -5.99 -0.12 12.15
C GLN A 141 -7.43 0.18 12.61
N ASN A 142 -7.98 1.38 12.35
CA ASN A 142 -9.31 1.83 12.80
C ASN A 142 -10.35 1.99 11.67
N ASP A 143 -10.19 1.34 10.53
CA ASP A 143 -11.06 1.55 9.36
C ASP A 143 -12.16 0.50 9.15
N LEU A 144 -12.29 -0.51 10.02
CA LEU A 144 -13.18 -1.65 9.75
C LEU A 144 -14.64 -1.22 9.64
N HIS A 145 -15.05 -0.17 10.36
CA HIS A 145 -16.43 0.31 10.36
C HIS A 145 -16.85 0.97 9.03
N THR A 146 -15.93 1.56 8.27
CA THR A 146 -16.23 2.18 6.96
C THR A 146 -15.93 1.25 5.78
N THR A 147 -15.24 0.13 6.01
CA THR A 147 -14.71 -0.70 4.92
C THR A 147 -15.11 -2.16 4.99
N THR A 148 -15.87 -2.55 6.03
CA THR A 148 -16.43 -3.89 6.17
C THR A 148 -17.89 -3.82 6.63
N ASN A 149 -18.54 -4.98 6.76
CA ASN A 149 -19.88 -5.10 7.33
C ASN A 149 -19.93 -5.17 8.87
N ILE A 150 -18.81 -4.96 9.59
CA ILE A 150 -18.68 -5.23 11.03
C ILE A 150 -19.79 -4.62 11.90
N VAL A 151 -20.26 -3.40 11.60
CA VAL A 151 -21.29 -2.72 12.40
C VAL A 151 -22.64 -3.42 12.37
N THR A 152 -22.91 -4.22 11.33
CA THR A 152 -24.16 -5.01 11.16
C THR A 152 -24.10 -6.38 11.82
N ILE A 153 -22.96 -6.75 12.42
CA ILE A 153 -22.75 -8.01 13.14
C ILE A 153 -22.74 -7.70 14.64
N PRO A 154 -23.87 -7.88 15.37
CA PRO A 154 -24.03 -7.35 16.73
C PRO A 154 -22.92 -7.76 17.70
N GLU A 155 -22.46 -9.02 17.63
CA GLU A 155 -21.41 -9.57 18.48
C GLU A 155 -20.02 -8.97 18.21
N LEU A 156 -19.73 -8.54 16.98
CA LEU A 156 -18.47 -7.90 16.62
C LEU A 156 -18.55 -6.38 16.79
N ASN A 157 -19.67 -5.75 16.44
CA ASN A 157 -19.93 -4.33 16.72
C ASN A 157 -19.79 -4.01 18.21
N ALA A 158 -20.24 -4.91 19.09
CA ALA A 158 -20.08 -4.75 20.54
C ALA A 158 -18.62 -4.78 21.04
N LYS A 159 -17.67 -5.24 20.22
CA LYS A 159 -16.24 -5.27 20.53
C LYS A 159 -15.48 -4.05 20.02
N CYS A 160 -16.09 -3.31 19.09
CA CYS A 160 -15.47 -2.12 18.53
C CYS A 160 -15.09 -1.13 19.64
N THR A 161 -13.95 -0.46 19.47
CA THR A 161 -13.50 0.63 20.34
C THR A 161 -14.61 1.64 20.60
N GLN A 162 -15.38 1.97 19.56
CA GLN A 162 -16.65 2.69 19.64
C GLN A 162 -17.70 1.91 18.84
N PRO A 163 -18.62 1.17 19.50
CA PRO A 163 -19.75 0.54 18.83
C PRO A 163 -20.63 1.58 18.12
N PHE A 164 -21.37 1.15 17.10
CA PHE A 164 -22.31 2.01 16.39
C PHE A 164 -23.28 2.74 17.34
N VAL A 165 -23.32 4.05 17.23
CA VAL A 165 -24.31 4.95 17.84
C VAL A 165 -25.02 5.67 16.69
N PRO A 166 -26.37 5.62 16.63
CA PRO A 166 -27.12 6.25 15.56
C PRO A 166 -26.97 7.77 15.61
N ALA A 167 -27.11 8.39 14.44
CA ALA A 167 -27.27 9.83 14.32
C ALA A 167 -28.51 10.30 15.09
N ASP A 168 -28.48 11.55 15.53
CA ASP A 168 -29.64 12.26 16.05
C ASP A 168 -30.02 13.38 15.06
N PRO A 169 -31.03 13.14 14.19
CA PRO A 169 -31.47 14.12 13.20
C PRO A 169 -32.00 15.42 13.81
N ASP A 170 -32.51 15.40 15.05
CA ASP A 170 -33.09 16.58 15.68
C ASP A 170 -31.99 17.55 16.15
N SER A 171 -30.85 17.02 16.63
CA SER A 171 -29.70 17.83 17.04
C SER A 171 -28.66 18.04 15.92
N GLY A 172 -28.73 17.25 14.84
CA GLY A 172 -27.72 17.21 13.79
C GLY A 172 -26.44 16.47 14.22
N THR A 173 -26.50 15.66 15.27
CA THR A 173 -25.37 14.83 15.71
C THR A 173 -25.20 13.67 14.74
N GLU A 174 -24.01 13.52 14.18
CA GLU A 174 -23.68 12.41 13.26
C GLU A 174 -23.59 11.06 13.99
N ALA A 175 -23.82 9.99 13.24
CA ALA A 175 -23.61 8.62 13.68
C ALA A 175 -22.13 8.38 13.99
N GLN A 176 -21.85 7.56 15.00
CA GLN A 176 -20.49 7.28 15.46
C GLN A 176 -20.22 5.78 15.42
N ALA A 177 -19.06 5.40 14.90
CA ALA A 177 -18.50 4.06 15.05
C ALA A 177 -16.98 4.16 14.88
N GLU A 178 -16.24 3.32 15.59
CA GLU A 178 -14.79 3.12 15.39
C GLU A 178 -14.48 1.66 15.74
N CYS A 179 -14.22 0.86 14.71
CA CYS A 179 -13.90 -0.55 14.85
C CYS A 179 -12.46 -0.79 14.38
N ARG A 180 -11.64 -1.38 15.24
CA ARG A 180 -10.22 -1.59 14.96
C ARG A 180 -9.91 -3.04 14.64
N THR A 181 -8.90 -3.30 13.81
CA THR A 181 -8.38 -4.66 13.62
C THR A 181 -7.91 -5.26 14.93
N SER A 182 -7.33 -4.45 15.83
CA SER A 182 -6.90 -4.85 17.18
C SER A 182 -8.05 -5.16 18.16
N ASP A 183 -9.30 -4.88 17.81
CA ASP A 183 -10.46 -5.18 18.66
C ASP A 183 -10.88 -6.66 18.57
N ILE A 184 -10.54 -7.32 17.46
CA ILE A 184 -11.03 -8.65 17.08
C ILE A 184 -9.89 -9.60 16.74
N THR A 185 -10.14 -10.91 16.84
CA THR A 185 -9.15 -11.93 16.43
C THR A 185 -9.07 -12.06 14.91
N LEU A 186 -8.06 -12.77 14.40
CA LEU A 186 -7.98 -13.10 12.98
C LEU A 186 -9.20 -13.91 12.51
N GLU A 187 -9.68 -14.85 13.32
CA GLU A 187 -10.85 -15.66 12.98
C GLU A 187 -12.08 -14.78 12.74
N GLU A 188 -12.29 -13.79 13.60
CA GLU A 188 -13.40 -12.83 13.52
C GLU A 188 -13.22 -11.89 12.33
N PHE A 189 -12.02 -11.37 12.11
CA PHE A 189 -11.69 -10.58 10.93
C PHE A 189 -12.03 -11.34 9.64
N LYS A 190 -11.71 -12.64 9.58
CA LYS A 190 -11.99 -13.48 8.40
C LYS A 190 -13.46 -13.85 8.21
N SER A 191 -14.33 -13.56 9.18
CA SER A 191 -15.79 -13.67 9.02
C SER A 191 -16.44 -12.42 8.40
N LEU A 192 -15.72 -11.29 8.33
CA LEU A 192 -16.22 -10.05 7.78
C LEU A 192 -16.23 -10.08 6.24
N GLU A 193 -17.08 -9.24 5.66
CA GLU A 193 -17.10 -8.94 4.23
C GLU A 193 -16.65 -7.49 4.00
N GLY A 194 -15.68 -7.30 3.10
CA GLY A 194 -15.22 -5.98 2.69
C GLY A 194 -16.25 -5.28 1.81
N LYS A 195 -16.35 -3.96 1.96
CA LYS A 195 -17.19 -3.06 1.14
C LYS A 195 -16.38 -1.86 0.68
N MET A 196 -16.98 -1.03 -0.18
CA MET A 196 -16.37 0.24 -0.55
C MET A 196 -16.20 1.13 0.69
N ASP A 197 -15.07 1.81 0.79
CA ASP A 197 -14.78 2.73 1.89
C ASP A 197 -15.74 3.92 1.85
N ALA A 198 -16.66 3.95 2.82
CA ALA A 198 -17.73 4.92 2.95
C ALA A 198 -18.47 4.75 4.27
N PHE A 199 -19.18 5.80 4.70
CA PHE A 199 -20.25 5.66 5.69
C PHE A 199 -21.30 6.77 5.48
N ASN A 200 -22.51 6.54 5.97
CA ASN A 200 -23.54 7.56 6.05
C ASN A 200 -23.52 8.26 7.42
N PRO A 201 -23.12 9.54 7.50
CA PRO A 201 -23.02 10.26 8.77
C PRO A 201 -24.39 10.49 9.44
N MET A 202 -25.50 10.40 8.70
CA MET A 202 -26.85 10.59 9.23
C MET A 202 -27.62 9.27 9.42
N ALA A 203 -26.92 8.13 9.42
CA ALA A 203 -27.54 6.83 9.60
C ALA A 203 -28.16 6.66 10.99
N THR A 204 -29.38 6.13 11.03
CA THR A 204 -30.07 5.78 12.28
C THR A 204 -30.06 4.28 12.56
N THR A 205 -29.56 3.48 11.62
CA THR A 205 -29.39 2.03 11.73
C THR A 205 -27.98 1.60 11.30
N PRO A 206 -27.48 0.44 11.77
CA PRO A 206 -26.21 -0.10 11.29
C PRO A 206 -26.17 -0.36 9.79
N GLU A 207 -27.30 -0.78 9.19
CA GLU A 207 -27.39 -1.03 7.75
C GLU A 207 -27.25 0.27 6.93
N GLU A 208 -27.95 1.33 7.33
CA GLU A 208 -27.81 2.66 6.71
C GLU A 208 -26.39 3.20 6.84
N TYR A 209 -25.71 2.90 7.96
CA TYR A 209 -24.36 3.40 8.22
C TYR A 209 -23.35 2.90 7.19
N LEU A 210 -23.52 1.68 6.67
CA LEU A 210 -22.60 1.08 5.69
C LEU A 210 -22.69 1.70 4.29
N GLU A 211 -23.67 2.56 4.02
CA GLU A 211 -23.86 3.27 2.76
C GLU A 211 -22.90 4.47 2.60
N GLY A 212 -23.25 5.45 1.75
CA GLY A 212 -22.50 6.70 1.63
C GLY A 212 -21.36 6.70 0.61
N THR A 213 -21.27 5.68 -0.24
CA THR A 213 -20.27 5.67 -1.32
C THR A 213 -20.45 6.87 -2.23
N ALA A 214 -19.36 7.60 -2.47
CA ALA A 214 -19.39 8.76 -3.35
C ALA A 214 -19.85 8.37 -4.76
N ASP A 215 -20.73 9.19 -5.37
CA ASP A 215 -21.39 8.89 -6.65
C ASP A 215 -20.44 8.65 -7.85
N TRP A 216 -19.19 9.11 -7.74
CA TRP A 216 -18.16 8.91 -8.75
C TRP A 216 -17.38 7.60 -8.59
N ARG A 217 -17.62 6.83 -7.52
CA ARG A 217 -17.20 5.45 -7.37
C ARG A 217 -18.35 4.51 -7.72
N THR A 218 -18.05 3.26 -8.05
CA THR A 218 -19.08 2.27 -8.37
C THR A 218 -19.19 1.18 -7.32
N GLU A 219 -20.43 0.82 -6.98
CA GLU A 219 -20.79 -0.37 -6.20
C GLU A 219 -21.02 -1.60 -7.08
N LEU A 220 -20.83 -1.51 -8.41
CA LEU A 220 -21.17 -2.59 -9.33
C LEU A 220 -20.46 -3.91 -8.99
N TYR A 221 -19.25 -3.84 -8.45
CA TYR A 221 -18.45 -5.01 -8.09
C TYR A 221 -18.26 -5.18 -6.57
N SER A 222 -19.00 -4.45 -5.74
CA SER A 222 -18.91 -4.53 -4.28
C SER A 222 -19.73 -5.65 -3.65
N SER A 223 -20.46 -6.45 -4.44
CA SER A 223 -21.24 -7.60 -3.96
C SER A 223 -20.41 -8.69 -3.24
N ARG A 224 -19.08 -8.60 -3.30
CA ARG A 224 -18.12 -9.47 -2.61
C ARG A 224 -16.90 -8.65 -2.23
N GLY A 225 -16.37 -8.89 -1.03
CA GLY A 225 -15.09 -8.36 -0.59
C GLY A 225 -14.36 -9.35 0.29
N THR A 226 -13.61 -10.27 -0.32
CA THR A 226 -12.89 -11.30 0.43
C THR A 226 -11.65 -10.68 1.10
N LEU A 227 -11.67 -10.56 2.42
CA LEU A 227 -10.54 -10.06 3.21
C LEU A 227 -9.37 -11.04 3.23
N LEU A 228 -8.16 -10.51 3.41
CA LEU A 228 -6.90 -11.24 3.30
C LEU A 228 -5.98 -10.94 4.49
N THR A 229 -5.31 -11.99 4.98
CA THR A 229 -4.08 -11.81 5.77
C THR A 229 -2.95 -11.31 4.88
N HIS A 230 -1.91 -10.77 5.48
CA HIS A 230 -0.70 -10.40 4.75
C HIS A 230 -0.02 -11.63 4.12
N LYS A 231 0.02 -12.78 4.81
CA LYS A 231 0.51 -14.05 4.23
C LYS A 231 -0.34 -14.52 3.04
N GLU A 232 -1.66 -14.39 3.12
CA GLU A 232 -2.59 -14.74 2.04
C GLU A 232 -2.41 -13.83 0.82
N SER A 233 -2.18 -12.53 1.01
CA SER A 233 -1.92 -11.58 -0.09
C SER A 233 -0.60 -11.89 -0.78
N ILE A 234 0.45 -12.24 -0.03
CA ILE A 234 1.74 -12.67 -0.60
C ILE A 234 1.55 -13.86 -1.55
N GLU A 235 0.81 -14.88 -1.12
CA GLU A 235 0.55 -16.06 -1.97
C GLU A 235 -0.33 -15.74 -3.17
N LEU A 236 -1.31 -14.85 -3.02
CA LEU A 236 -2.11 -14.36 -4.15
C LEU A 236 -1.22 -13.65 -5.18
N PHE A 237 -0.36 -12.73 -4.74
CA PHE A 237 0.47 -11.91 -5.61
C PHE A 237 1.51 -12.76 -6.35
N LYS A 238 2.11 -13.76 -5.68
CA LYS A 238 2.96 -14.78 -6.32
C LYS A 238 2.24 -15.51 -7.45
N ARG A 239 0.96 -15.83 -7.28
CA ARG A 239 0.14 -16.47 -8.32
C ARG A 239 -0.24 -15.54 -9.45
N LEU A 240 -0.51 -14.27 -9.15
CA LEU A 240 -0.79 -13.23 -10.13
C LEU A 240 0.46 -12.79 -10.92
N GLY A 241 1.66 -13.20 -10.46
CA GLY A 241 2.93 -12.85 -11.08
C GLY A 241 3.27 -11.36 -10.93
N VAL A 242 2.86 -10.75 -9.81
CA VAL A 242 3.16 -9.35 -9.46
C VAL A 242 4.18 -9.29 -8.33
N LYS A 243 4.81 -8.13 -8.18
CA LYS A 243 5.68 -7.74 -7.09
C LYS A 243 4.87 -7.09 -5.95
N PHE A 244 5.54 -6.70 -4.87
CA PHE A 244 4.90 -6.36 -3.60
C PHE A 244 5.35 -4.98 -3.11
N THR A 245 4.42 -4.19 -2.58
CA THR A 245 4.74 -2.97 -1.82
C THR A 245 3.93 -2.94 -0.52
N PRO A 246 4.38 -3.63 0.54
CA PRO A 246 3.67 -3.62 1.82
C PRO A 246 3.89 -2.30 2.57
N GLU A 247 2.82 -1.66 3.03
CA GLU A 247 2.91 -0.49 3.92
C GLU A 247 2.74 -0.90 5.38
N LEU A 248 3.70 -0.59 6.25
CA LEU A 248 3.50 -0.75 7.69
C LEU A 248 2.68 0.43 8.21
N LYS A 249 1.39 0.22 8.52
CA LYS A 249 0.54 1.29 9.04
C LYS A 249 0.90 1.65 10.47
N THR A 250 0.96 2.94 10.77
CA THR A 250 1.10 3.45 12.14
C THR A 250 -0.02 2.91 13.03
N PRO A 251 0.29 2.20 14.13
CA PRO A 251 -0.72 1.73 15.07
C PRO A 251 -1.47 2.90 15.74
N VAL A 252 -2.77 2.73 15.99
CA VAL A 252 -3.61 3.66 16.78
C VAL A 252 -3.88 3.13 18.20
N VAL A 253 -3.01 2.24 18.66
CA VAL A 253 -2.96 1.68 20.01
C VAL A 253 -1.64 2.06 20.67
N GLU A 254 -1.58 1.99 22.00
CA GLU A 254 -0.32 2.20 22.72
C GLU A 254 0.67 1.09 22.37
N MET A 255 1.91 1.49 22.03
CA MET A 255 3.02 0.59 21.75
C MET A 255 4.03 0.63 22.91
N PRO A 256 4.58 -0.51 23.37
CA PRO A 256 4.36 -1.87 22.85
C PRO A 256 2.94 -2.38 23.15
N TYR A 257 2.30 -2.97 22.14
CA TYR A 257 0.94 -3.51 22.26
C TYR A 257 0.93 -4.65 23.28
N GLU A 258 0.00 -4.57 24.23
CA GLU A 258 -0.10 -5.47 25.40
C GLU A 258 1.20 -5.62 26.21
N GLY A 259 2.13 -4.66 26.10
CA GLY A 259 3.33 -4.57 26.91
C GLY A 259 4.56 -5.30 26.38
N ASP A 260 4.43 -6.14 25.33
CA ASP A 260 5.54 -6.96 24.83
C ASP A 260 5.64 -7.06 23.29
N TYR A 261 4.75 -6.40 22.54
CA TYR A 261 4.82 -6.33 21.08
C TYR A 261 5.20 -4.92 20.61
N SER A 262 6.49 -4.69 20.38
CA SER A 262 7.02 -3.37 20.02
C SER A 262 6.77 -2.99 18.56
N GLN A 263 6.97 -1.71 18.23
CA GLN A 263 6.94 -1.23 16.83
C GLN A 263 7.98 -1.97 15.97
N GLU A 264 9.16 -2.24 16.52
CA GLU A 264 10.20 -3.01 15.82
C GLU A 264 9.81 -4.48 15.62
N ASP A 265 9.10 -5.09 16.58
CA ASP A 265 8.57 -6.45 16.40
C ASP A 265 7.56 -6.50 15.26
N TYR A 266 6.75 -5.44 15.14
CA TYR A 266 5.80 -5.29 14.06
C TYR A 266 6.47 -5.09 12.69
N ALA A 267 7.42 -4.17 12.60
CA ALA A 267 8.23 -3.97 11.40
C ALA A 267 8.99 -5.24 10.99
N ARG A 268 9.47 -6.03 11.96
CA ARG A 268 10.14 -7.31 11.73
C ARG A 268 9.18 -8.39 11.26
N GLN A 269 8.00 -8.52 11.87
CA GLN A 269 6.99 -9.52 11.51
C GLN A 269 6.55 -9.35 10.04
N MET A 270 6.35 -8.10 9.58
CA MET A 270 5.98 -7.84 8.19
C MET A 270 7.04 -8.39 7.21
N ILE A 271 8.33 -8.17 7.47
CA ILE A 271 9.41 -8.71 6.60
C ILE A 271 9.54 -10.23 6.75
N GLN A 272 9.33 -10.77 7.95
CA GLN A 272 9.38 -12.21 8.23
C GLN A 272 8.40 -12.98 7.34
N ASP A 273 7.19 -12.47 7.10
CA ASP A 273 6.21 -13.10 6.21
C ASP A 273 6.76 -13.31 4.78
N TYR A 274 7.53 -12.35 4.25
CA TYR A 274 8.18 -12.48 2.94
C TYR A 274 9.34 -13.49 2.95
N VAL A 275 10.12 -13.50 4.03
CA VAL A 275 11.22 -14.47 4.21
C VAL A 275 10.67 -15.89 4.25
N GLU A 276 9.63 -16.13 5.04
CA GLU A 276 8.96 -17.42 5.18
C GLU A 276 8.32 -17.88 3.85
N ALA A 277 7.74 -16.95 3.09
CA ALA A 277 7.17 -17.22 1.77
C ALA A 277 8.22 -17.45 0.66
N GLY A 278 9.52 -17.26 0.96
CA GLY A 278 10.62 -17.41 0.01
C GLY A 278 10.63 -16.35 -1.10
N VAL A 279 10.09 -15.16 -0.81
CA VAL A 279 10.05 -14.05 -1.77
C VAL A 279 11.45 -13.44 -1.92
N ASN A 280 11.83 -13.10 -3.15
CA ASN A 280 13.09 -12.43 -3.40
C ASN A 280 12.99 -10.97 -2.89
N PRO A 281 13.92 -10.50 -2.04
CA PRO A 281 13.88 -9.13 -1.52
C PRO A 281 13.85 -8.02 -2.58
N ARG A 282 14.34 -8.29 -3.80
CA ARG A 282 14.28 -7.36 -4.96
C ARG A 282 12.87 -7.19 -5.55
N ASP A 283 11.92 -8.00 -5.13
CA ASP A 283 10.54 -7.90 -5.57
C ASP A 283 9.65 -7.17 -4.54
N VAL A 284 10.22 -6.67 -3.43
CA VAL A 284 9.46 -6.09 -2.30
C VAL A 284 9.93 -4.67 -1.98
N TRP A 285 9.01 -3.71 -1.98
CA TRP A 285 9.24 -2.32 -1.56
C TRP A 285 8.52 -2.06 -0.23
N PRO A 286 9.12 -2.39 0.93
CA PRO A 286 8.48 -2.10 2.21
C PRO A 286 8.42 -0.59 2.43
N GLN A 287 7.25 -0.07 2.77
CA GLN A 287 7.00 1.36 2.92
C GLN A 287 6.43 1.71 4.29
N SER A 288 6.75 2.91 4.81
CA SER A 288 6.17 3.45 6.05
C SER A 288 6.23 4.97 6.06
N PHE A 289 5.26 5.61 6.73
CA PHE A 289 5.30 7.03 7.08
C PHE A 289 6.22 7.33 8.26
N LEU A 290 6.67 6.31 9.00
CA LEU A 290 7.62 6.46 10.09
C LEU A 290 9.03 6.18 9.58
N LEU A 291 9.89 7.20 9.62
CA LEU A 291 11.30 7.06 9.22
C LEU A 291 12.02 5.97 10.03
N ASP A 292 11.68 5.81 11.31
CA ASP A 292 12.28 4.80 12.18
C ASP A 292 12.03 3.36 11.68
N ASP A 293 10.86 3.06 11.09
CA ASP A 293 10.59 1.75 10.49
C ASP A 293 11.48 1.51 9.26
N VAL A 294 11.65 2.55 8.43
CA VAL A 294 12.50 2.51 7.23
C VAL A 294 13.96 2.28 7.62
N LEU A 295 14.46 3.03 8.62
CA LEU A 295 15.81 2.88 9.15
C LEU A 295 16.00 1.51 9.81
N PHE A 296 14.99 1.01 10.52
CA PHE A 296 15.00 -0.35 11.06
C PHE A 296 15.21 -1.38 9.95
N TRP A 297 14.46 -1.32 8.84
CA TRP A 297 14.63 -2.27 7.74
C TRP A 297 15.98 -2.14 7.03
N ILE A 298 16.49 -0.92 6.87
CA ILE A 298 17.83 -0.65 6.32
C ILE A 298 18.91 -1.34 7.18
N ASN A 299 18.81 -1.22 8.49
CA ASN A 299 19.83 -1.69 9.42
C ASN A 299 19.71 -3.20 9.72
N GLU A 300 18.50 -3.68 10.04
CA GLU A 300 18.26 -5.03 10.55
C GLU A 300 17.86 -6.02 9.45
N THR A 301 17.32 -5.54 8.32
CA THR A 301 16.90 -6.39 7.18
C THR A 301 17.47 -5.90 5.84
N PRO A 302 18.79 -5.66 5.71
CA PRO A 302 19.39 -4.84 4.64
C PRO A 302 19.16 -5.35 3.21
N ARG A 303 18.72 -6.61 3.02
CA ARG A 303 18.32 -7.10 1.69
C ARG A 303 16.98 -6.53 1.23
N PHE A 304 16.04 -6.36 2.15
CA PHE A 304 14.76 -5.68 1.92
C PHE A 304 14.92 -4.17 2.07
N GLY A 305 15.72 -3.72 3.05
CA GLY A 305 16.01 -2.31 3.31
C GLY A 305 16.56 -1.51 2.11
N ARG A 306 17.19 -2.18 1.14
CA ARG A 306 17.63 -1.53 -0.13
C ARG A 306 16.49 -0.93 -0.93
N GLN A 307 15.29 -1.52 -0.84
CA GLN A 307 14.08 -1.05 -1.51
C GLN A 307 13.09 -0.42 -0.52
N ALA A 308 13.51 -0.13 0.72
CA ALA A 308 12.63 0.50 1.69
C ALA A 308 12.29 1.92 1.25
N VAL A 309 11.02 2.27 1.40
CA VAL A 309 10.41 3.49 0.89
C VAL A 309 9.94 4.34 2.06
N PHE A 310 10.41 5.58 2.12
CA PHE A 310 9.90 6.54 3.10
C PHE A 310 8.73 7.33 2.50
N LEU A 311 7.53 7.13 3.06
CA LEU A 311 6.31 7.83 2.66
C LEU A 311 6.28 9.22 3.31
N ASP A 312 5.88 10.23 2.55
CA ASP A 312 5.86 11.61 3.03
C ASP A 312 4.60 12.35 2.59
N GLN A 313 3.78 12.73 3.57
CA GLN A 313 2.61 13.58 3.40
C GLN A 313 2.66 14.83 4.28
N GLU A 314 3.78 15.06 4.97
CA GLU A 314 3.90 16.17 5.91
C GLU A 314 3.88 17.50 5.15
N PRO A 315 3.30 18.57 5.73
CA PRO A 315 3.37 19.90 5.16
C PRO A 315 4.81 20.30 4.84
N LEU A 316 5.02 20.99 3.71
CA LEU A 316 6.34 21.47 3.31
C LEU A 316 6.83 22.55 4.29
N THR A 317 8.02 22.33 4.86
CA THR A 317 8.77 23.32 5.63
C THR A 317 10.20 23.41 5.08
N PRO A 318 10.93 24.52 5.29
CA PRO A 318 12.34 24.61 4.89
C PRO A 318 13.20 23.46 5.45
N GLU A 319 12.85 22.94 6.62
CA GLU A 319 13.58 21.87 7.31
C GLU A 319 13.36 20.50 6.67
N ASN A 320 12.20 20.23 6.06
CA ASN A 320 11.83 18.91 5.51
C ASN A 320 11.75 18.86 3.97
N SER A 321 12.19 19.93 3.28
CA SER A 321 12.13 20.03 1.82
C SER A 321 13.44 20.45 1.17
N SER A 322 14.44 20.85 1.97
CA SER A 322 15.74 21.27 1.47
C SER A 322 16.57 20.10 0.95
N LEU A 323 17.47 20.40 0.00
CA LEU A 323 18.48 19.45 -0.47
C LEU A 323 19.27 18.82 0.69
N ALA A 324 19.69 19.62 1.68
CA ALA A 324 20.47 19.14 2.82
C ALA A 324 19.71 18.10 3.67
N TRP A 325 18.39 18.25 3.81
CA TRP A 325 17.58 17.26 4.51
C TRP A 325 17.52 15.94 3.73
N MET A 326 17.34 16.01 2.40
CA MET A 326 17.29 14.84 1.52
C MET A 326 18.65 14.13 1.42
N GLU A 327 19.75 14.88 1.36
CA GLU A 327 21.11 14.33 1.49
C GLU A 327 21.31 13.65 2.84
N GLY A 328 20.70 14.18 3.91
CA GLY A 328 20.66 13.56 5.24
C GLY A 328 19.92 12.22 5.26
N LEU A 329 18.81 12.09 4.52
CA LEU A 329 18.11 10.81 4.36
C LEU A 329 18.95 9.81 3.57
N SER A 330 19.52 10.23 2.45
CA SER A 330 20.42 9.42 1.61
C SER A 330 21.63 8.92 2.41
N ALA A 331 22.23 9.78 3.24
CA ALA A 331 23.35 9.41 4.11
C ALA A 331 22.98 8.37 5.19
N GLN A 332 21.70 8.27 5.57
CA GLN A 332 21.18 7.24 6.47
C GLN A 332 20.82 5.93 5.75
N GLY A 333 20.98 5.88 4.41
CA GLY A 333 20.73 4.70 3.59
C GLY A 333 19.33 4.64 2.98
N VAL A 334 18.50 5.66 3.15
CA VAL A 334 17.21 5.78 2.46
C VAL A 334 17.48 6.00 0.97
N ASN A 335 16.93 5.15 0.11
CA ASN A 335 17.14 5.23 -1.34
C ASN A 335 15.90 5.72 -2.09
N ILE A 336 14.71 5.58 -1.49
CA ILE A 336 13.43 5.80 -2.18
C ILE A 336 12.51 6.65 -1.29
N LEU A 337 11.99 7.74 -1.86
CA LEU A 337 10.91 8.52 -1.28
C LEU A 337 9.59 8.22 -1.99
N ALA A 338 8.49 8.25 -1.26
CA ALA A 338 7.15 8.26 -1.82
C ALA A 338 6.38 9.47 -1.25
N PRO A 339 6.60 10.66 -1.81
CA PRO A 339 5.88 11.85 -1.38
C PRO A 339 4.49 11.94 -2.05
N ALA A 340 3.53 12.57 -1.37
CA ALA A 340 2.22 12.88 -1.95
C ALA A 340 2.35 13.71 -3.25
N LEU A 341 1.44 13.53 -4.22
CA LEU A 341 1.49 14.19 -5.53
C LEU A 341 1.78 15.70 -5.46
N TRP A 342 1.10 16.41 -4.57
CA TRP A 342 1.22 17.86 -4.41
C TRP A 342 2.60 18.30 -3.89
N LYS A 343 3.38 17.41 -3.27
CA LYS A 343 4.77 17.71 -2.91
C LYS A 343 5.69 17.65 -4.12
N MET A 344 5.37 16.86 -5.15
CA MET A 344 6.23 16.69 -6.33
C MET A 344 5.93 17.66 -7.46
N LEU A 345 4.74 18.26 -7.49
CA LEU A 345 4.25 19.05 -8.60
C LEU A 345 3.88 20.46 -8.17
N THR A 346 4.15 21.42 -9.05
CA THR A 346 3.77 22.82 -8.90
C THR A 346 3.42 23.40 -10.28
N LEU A 347 3.02 24.67 -10.31
CA LEU A 347 2.79 25.41 -11.54
C LEU A 347 3.94 26.40 -11.81
N ASP A 348 4.35 26.49 -13.07
CA ASP A 348 5.28 27.52 -13.52
C ASP A 348 4.59 28.88 -13.76
N SER A 349 5.35 29.88 -14.23
CA SER A 349 4.80 31.21 -14.57
C SER A 349 3.76 31.21 -15.69
N HIS A 350 3.65 30.12 -16.45
CA HIS A 350 2.70 29.92 -17.55
C HIS A 350 1.57 28.94 -17.18
N GLN A 351 1.41 28.63 -15.89
CA GLN A 351 0.39 27.69 -15.39
C GLN A 351 0.55 26.28 -15.96
N GLN A 352 1.77 25.89 -16.32
CA GLN A 352 2.09 24.52 -16.73
C GLN A 352 2.52 23.71 -15.52
N ILE A 353 2.09 22.45 -15.47
CA ILE A 353 2.50 21.50 -14.44
C ILE A 353 3.99 21.19 -14.63
N VAL A 354 4.78 21.39 -13.58
CA VAL A 354 6.23 21.16 -13.57
C VAL A 354 6.66 20.50 -12.25
N PRO A 355 7.86 19.89 -12.19
CA PRO A 355 8.43 19.43 -10.92
C PRO A 355 8.53 20.58 -9.90
N SER A 356 8.22 20.28 -8.65
CA SER A 356 8.45 21.18 -7.53
C SER A 356 9.93 21.22 -7.12
N GLU A 357 10.31 22.23 -6.32
CA GLU A 357 11.64 22.28 -5.70
C GLU A 357 11.93 21.04 -4.84
N TYR A 358 10.92 20.47 -4.17
CA TYR A 358 11.07 19.22 -3.42
C TYR A 358 11.49 18.05 -4.36
N ALA A 359 10.81 17.88 -5.49
CA ALA A 359 11.16 16.83 -6.45
C ALA A 359 12.56 17.04 -7.05
N GLU A 360 12.92 18.29 -7.32
CA GLU A 360 14.26 18.65 -7.81
C GLU A 360 15.35 18.34 -6.78
N ASN A 361 15.12 18.70 -5.51
CA ASN A 361 16.03 18.40 -4.41
C ASN A 361 16.18 16.89 -4.18
N ALA A 362 15.09 16.11 -4.29
CA ALA A 362 15.13 14.66 -4.07
C ALA A 362 15.99 13.98 -5.12
N ARG A 363 15.79 14.36 -6.38
CA ARG A 363 16.63 13.89 -7.49
C ARG A 363 18.09 14.33 -7.34
N ALA A 364 18.34 15.57 -6.90
CA ALA A 364 19.69 16.06 -6.67
C ALA A 364 20.42 15.31 -5.53
N ALA A 365 19.68 14.85 -4.51
CA ALA A 365 20.18 13.99 -3.44
C ALA A 365 20.37 12.51 -3.86
N GLY A 366 19.98 12.15 -5.09
CA GLY A 366 20.08 10.79 -5.62
C GLY A 366 19.01 9.84 -5.09
N LEU A 367 17.88 10.36 -4.62
CA LEU A 367 16.74 9.57 -4.16
C LEU A 367 15.83 9.24 -5.34
N ASP A 368 15.47 7.97 -5.48
CA ASP A 368 14.38 7.57 -6.37
C ASP A 368 13.05 8.02 -5.76
N MET A 369 12.05 8.24 -6.62
CA MET A 369 10.71 8.65 -6.18
C MET A 369 9.62 7.72 -6.71
N ILE A 370 8.61 7.46 -5.88
CA ILE A 370 7.36 6.78 -6.26
C ILE A 370 6.20 7.72 -5.98
N ALA A 371 5.29 7.90 -6.94
CA ALA A 371 4.18 8.83 -6.78
C ALA A 371 2.89 8.17 -6.28
N TRP A 372 2.19 8.83 -5.35
CA TRP A 372 0.89 8.38 -4.85
C TRP A 372 -0.09 9.56 -4.61
N THR A 373 -1.37 9.45 -4.94
CA THR A 373 -2.04 8.41 -5.75
C THR A 373 -2.89 9.08 -6.82
N VAL A 374 -2.76 8.65 -8.08
CA VAL A 374 -3.63 9.14 -9.15
C VAL A 374 -5.00 8.45 -9.10
N GLU A 375 -6.06 9.20 -9.41
CA GLU A 375 -7.45 8.73 -9.44
C GLU A 375 -8.05 8.34 -8.07
N ARG A 376 -7.39 8.65 -6.96
CA ARG A 376 -7.98 8.52 -5.61
C ARG A 376 -8.97 9.64 -5.29
N SER A 377 -8.75 10.83 -5.85
CA SER A 377 -9.65 11.98 -5.74
C SER A 377 -10.89 11.81 -6.62
N GLY A 378 -11.92 12.62 -6.37
CA GLY A 378 -13.02 12.78 -7.32
C GLY A 378 -12.56 13.35 -8.68
N PRO A 379 -13.49 13.50 -9.64
CA PRO A 379 -13.20 13.97 -10.99
C PRO A 379 -12.35 15.26 -11.00
N LEU A 380 -11.32 15.30 -11.85
CA LEU A 380 -10.37 16.42 -11.92
C LEU A 380 -11.02 17.69 -12.46
N ALA A 381 -12.13 17.55 -13.19
CA ALA A 381 -12.97 18.69 -13.59
C ALA A 381 -13.46 19.55 -12.41
N ASN A 382 -13.44 19.01 -11.18
CA ASN A 382 -13.76 19.74 -9.95
C ASN A 382 -12.52 20.11 -9.12
N GLY A 383 -11.33 20.08 -9.72
CA GLY A 383 -10.07 20.52 -9.10
C GLY A 383 -9.27 19.45 -8.36
N GLY A 384 -9.67 18.16 -8.40
CA GLY A 384 -8.86 17.04 -7.90
C GLY A 384 -8.57 17.00 -6.38
N GLY A 385 -9.06 17.97 -5.61
CA GLY A 385 -8.97 18.00 -4.15
C GLY A 385 -7.53 17.97 -3.60
N TRP A 386 -7.34 17.31 -2.46
CA TRP A 386 -6.07 17.29 -1.72
C TRP A 386 -4.88 16.78 -2.54
N TYR A 387 -5.08 15.76 -3.37
CA TYR A 387 -4.00 15.15 -4.17
C TYR A 387 -3.45 16.11 -5.22
N HIS A 388 -4.29 17.00 -5.75
CA HIS A 388 -3.93 17.92 -6.83
C HIS A 388 -3.84 19.40 -6.36
N GLN A 389 -3.82 19.64 -5.05
CA GLN A 389 -4.00 20.98 -4.47
C GLN A 389 -2.99 22.04 -4.94
N THR A 390 -1.79 21.66 -5.37
CA THR A 390 -0.75 22.58 -5.87
C THR A 390 -0.83 22.83 -7.38
N ILE A 391 -1.70 22.11 -8.09
CA ILE A 391 -1.86 22.19 -9.55
C ILE A 391 -3.31 22.40 -9.98
N THR A 392 -4.21 22.67 -9.03
CA THR A 392 -5.66 22.82 -9.24
C THR A 392 -5.99 23.74 -10.43
N ASP A 393 -5.25 24.85 -10.59
CA ASP A 393 -5.52 25.84 -11.64
C ASP A 393 -5.15 25.35 -13.06
N ALA A 394 -4.40 24.26 -13.18
CA ALA A 394 -4.00 23.65 -14.44
C ALA A 394 -4.80 22.40 -14.81
N ILE A 395 -5.73 21.96 -13.95
CA ILE A 395 -6.59 20.79 -14.20
C ILE A 395 -8.06 21.23 -14.33
N ASN A 396 -8.72 20.76 -15.39
CA ASN A 396 -10.11 21.14 -15.69
C ASN A 396 -10.92 20.00 -16.33
N ASN A 397 -10.28 18.89 -16.68
CA ASN A 397 -10.90 17.69 -17.23
C ASN A 397 -10.23 16.44 -16.64
N ASP A 398 -10.86 15.28 -16.73
CA ASP A 398 -10.30 14.06 -16.18
C ASP A 398 -9.08 13.58 -16.99
N GLY A 399 -9.05 13.87 -18.30
CA GLY A 399 -7.92 13.60 -19.18
C GLY A 399 -6.59 14.19 -18.69
N ASP A 400 -6.63 15.27 -17.90
CA ASP A 400 -5.44 15.91 -17.29
C ASP A 400 -4.65 14.97 -16.38
N VAL A 401 -5.24 13.84 -15.94
CA VAL A 401 -4.48 12.81 -15.23
C VAL A 401 -3.28 12.31 -16.05
N PHE A 402 -3.37 12.27 -17.38
CA PHE A 402 -2.22 11.91 -18.22
C PHE A 402 -1.17 13.02 -18.29
N ASN A 403 -1.56 14.29 -18.23
CA ASN A 403 -0.62 15.40 -18.12
C ASN A 403 0.16 15.30 -16.79
N VAL A 404 -0.54 15.00 -15.69
CA VAL A 404 0.06 14.74 -14.37
C VAL A 404 1.03 13.55 -14.43
N ILE A 405 0.61 12.41 -14.98
CA ILE A 405 1.46 11.22 -15.11
C ILE A 405 2.68 11.49 -16.00
N ASP A 406 2.53 12.28 -17.08
CA ASP A 406 3.64 12.59 -17.99
C ASP A 406 4.75 13.39 -17.31
N VAL A 407 4.39 14.43 -16.56
CA VAL A 407 5.35 15.22 -15.76
C VAL A 407 6.01 14.37 -14.67
N LEU A 408 5.24 13.54 -13.95
CA LEU A 408 5.78 12.62 -12.96
C LEU A 408 6.80 11.65 -13.58
N ALA A 409 6.47 11.04 -14.72
CA ALA A 409 7.30 10.01 -15.34
C ALA A 409 8.54 10.59 -16.04
N ARG A 410 8.43 11.77 -16.65
CA ARG A 410 9.48 12.33 -17.52
C ARG A 410 10.34 13.36 -16.83
N ASP A 411 9.72 14.26 -16.07
CA ASP A 411 10.37 15.46 -15.57
C ASP A 411 10.71 15.34 -14.09
N VAL A 412 9.84 14.72 -13.29
CA VAL A 412 10.19 14.29 -11.92
C VAL A 412 11.10 13.06 -12.00
N GLY A 413 10.72 12.07 -12.80
CA GLY A 413 11.47 10.84 -13.03
C GLY A 413 11.12 9.72 -12.06
N VAL A 414 9.85 9.61 -11.67
CA VAL A 414 9.39 8.57 -10.74
C VAL A 414 9.59 7.16 -11.32
N ILE A 415 9.91 6.19 -10.47
CA ILE A 415 10.11 4.78 -10.85
C ILE A 415 8.79 3.99 -10.86
N GLY A 416 7.73 4.53 -10.24
CA GLY A 416 6.39 3.96 -10.23
C GLY A 416 5.32 4.96 -9.79
N VAL A 417 4.06 4.64 -10.11
CA VAL A 417 2.89 5.46 -9.79
C VAL A 417 1.78 4.57 -9.23
N PHE A 418 1.38 4.84 -7.99
CA PHE A 418 0.18 4.30 -7.37
C PHE A 418 -1.07 4.86 -8.05
N SER A 419 -2.01 3.97 -8.34
CA SER A 419 -3.28 4.31 -8.98
C SER A 419 -4.43 3.50 -8.41
N ASP A 420 -5.57 4.17 -8.16
CA ASP A 420 -6.82 3.50 -7.83
C ASP A 420 -7.48 2.83 -9.06
N TRP A 421 -6.98 3.11 -10.27
CA TRP A 421 -7.35 2.49 -11.53
C TRP A 421 -6.10 2.09 -12.36
N PRO A 422 -5.46 0.96 -12.03
CA PRO A 422 -4.14 0.64 -12.58
C PRO A 422 -4.02 0.55 -14.10
N ALA A 423 -5.14 0.38 -14.82
CA ALA A 423 -5.14 0.38 -16.28
C ALA A 423 -4.67 1.72 -16.85
N THR A 424 -4.90 2.84 -16.16
CA THR A 424 -4.47 4.18 -16.60
C THR A 424 -2.95 4.29 -16.64
N THR A 425 -2.28 3.97 -15.52
CA THR A 425 -0.81 4.00 -15.43
C THR A 425 -0.17 2.90 -16.28
N THR A 426 -0.80 1.73 -16.39
CA THR A 426 -0.36 0.65 -17.29
C THR A 426 -0.38 1.10 -18.76
N PHE A 427 -1.49 1.69 -19.20
CA PHE A 427 -1.65 2.19 -20.58
C PHE A 427 -0.58 3.23 -20.88
N TYR A 428 -0.48 4.27 -20.05
CA TYR A 428 0.54 5.32 -20.20
C TYR A 428 1.96 4.71 -20.32
N ALA A 429 2.33 3.83 -19.39
CA ALA A 429 3.67 3.25 -19.37
C ALA A 429 3.99 2.43 -20.63
N ASN A 430 3.02 1.71 -21.19
CA ASN A 430 3.21 0.97 -22.43
C ASN A 430 3.31 1.90 -23.65
N CYS A 431 2.51 2.96 -23.72
CA CYS A 431 2.49 3.91 -24.82
C CYS A 431 3.73 4.82 -24.87
N MET A 432 4.25 5.14 -23.68
CA MET A 432 5.40 6.02 -23.50
C MET A 432 6.73 5.27 -23.34
N GLY A 433 6.71 3.93 -23.36
CA GLY A 433 7.92 3.10 -23.35
C GLY A 433 8.56 2.88 -21.98
N TYR A 434 7.80 3.06 -20.90
CA TYR A 434 8.19 2.76 -19.52
C TYR A 434 7.98 1.30 -19.14
N ALA A 435 7.09 0.57 -19.81
CA ALA A 435 6.74 -0.83 -19.49
C ALA A 435 7.87 -1.87 -19.63
N GLY A 436 9.10 -1.45 -19.94
CA GLY A 436 10.28 -2.32 -20.04
C GLY A 436 11.48 -1.86 -19.23
N ARG A 437 11.35 -0.76 -18.48
CA ARG A 437 12.37 -0.33 -17.53
C ARG A 437 12.15 -1.15 -16.26
N GLY A 438 12.89 -2.25 -16.13
CA GLY A 438 13.03 -2.89 -14.82
C GLY A 438 13.86 -1.94 -13.96
N HIS A 439 13.27 -1.44 -12.89
CA HIS A 439 13.96 -0.66 -11.87
C HIS A 439 14.51 -1.61 -10.80
#